data_AF-A0A1J3F3Y9-F1
#
_entry.id   AF-A0A1J3F3Y9-F1
#
_cell.length_a   1.000
_cell.length_b   1.000
_cell.length_c   1.000
_cell.angle_alpha   90.00
_cell.angle_beta   90.00
_cell.angle_gamma   90.00
#
_symmetry.space_group_name_H-M   'P 1'
#
loop_
_entity.id
_entity.type
_entity.pdbx_description
1 polymer ?
#
loop_
_entity_poly.entity_id
_entity_poly.type
_entity_poly.pdbx_seq_one_letter_code
_entity_poly.pdbx_strand_id
1 'polypeptide(L)'
;FVIGFTKRRPNQNRKTSYAQTAQVRAIRKKFIHIAQRESNCDLNELVNKFIPEIIGKEIEKATQGIYPLQNVFIRKVKTLRAPKVDVGKLLESHGGADAVS
;
A
#
# COMPACT_ATOMS: atom_id res chain seq x y z
N PHE A 1 -5.43 2.44 4.31
CA PHE A 1 -6.49 2.65 3.29
C PHE A 1 -5.84 2.64 1.92
N VAL A 2 -6.27 1.75 1.04
CA VAL A 2 -5.75 1.64 -0.34
C VAL A 2 -6.79 2.19 -1.30
N ILE A 3 -6.35 2.96 -2.29
CA ILE A 3 -7.15 3.40 -3.43
C ILE A 3 -6.53 2.86 -4.71
N GLY A 4 -7.36 2.60 -5.73
CA GLY A 4 -6.91 2.21 -7.05
C GLY A 4 -8.03 2.46 -8.05
N PHE A 5 -7.65 2.78 -9.29
CA PHE A 5 -8.58 3.12 -10.35
C PHE A 5 -8.49 2.10 -11.48
N THR A 6 -9.59 1.85 -12.17
CA THR A 6 -9.58 0.95 -13.34
C THR A 6 -8.81 1.61 -14.48
N LYS A 7 -7.95 0.83 -15.13
CA LYS A 7 -7.15 1.27 -16.27
C LYS A 7 -7.83 0.87 -17.57
N ARG A 8 -7.91 1.82 -18.51
CA ARG A 8 -8.37 1.56 -19.87
C ARG A 8 -7.29 0.78 -20.62
N ARG A 9 -7.67 -0.28 -21.34
CA ARG A 9 -6.73 -1.05 -22.16
C ARG A 9 -6.35 -0.26 -23.43
N PRO A 10 -5.10 -0.41 -23.93
CA PRO A 10 -4.76 0.05 -25.27
C PRO A 10 -5.76 -0.53 -26.28
N ASN A 11 -6.23 0.29 -27.23
CA ASN A 11 -7.20 -0.10 -28.28
C ASN A 11 -8.64 -0.40 -27.81
N GLN A 12 -9.01 0.02 -26.59
CA GLN A 12 -10.40 -0.11 -26.13
C GLN A 12 -11.29 0.98 -26.76
N ASN A 13 -12.22 0.61 -27.66
CA ASN A 13 -13.14 1.57 -28.31
C ASN A 13 -14.18 2.17 -27.35
N ARG A 14 -14.57 1.43 -26.30
CA ARG A 14 -15.53 1.90 -25.30
C ARG A 14 -14.95 3.04 -24.47
N LYS A 15 -15.73 4.11 -24.27
CA LYS A 15 -15.33 5.27 -23.43
C LYS A 15 -15.12 4.90 -21.96
N THR A 16 -15.90 3.95 -21.45
CA THR A 16 -15.90 3.55 -20.03
C THR A 16 -15.18 2.22 -19.81
N SER A 17 -14.51 2.11 -18.66
CA SER A 17 -13.77 0.91 -18.23
C SER A 17 -14.16 0.55 -16.80
N TYR A 18 -15.37 0.00 -16.63
CA TYR A 18 -15.90 -0.40 -15.32
C TYR A 18 -15.64 -1.88 -15.05
N ALA A 19 -15.27 -2.19 -13.82
CA ALA A 19 -15.21 -3.54 -13.31
C ALA A 19 -16.58 -3.96 -12.77
N GLN A 20 -16.98 -5.20 -13.00
CA GLN A 20 -18.22 -5.74 -12.42
C GLN A 20 -18.09 -5.90 -10.90
N THR A 21 -19.21 -5.95 -10.19
CA THR A 21 -19.26 -6.08 -8.72
C THR A 21 -18.46 -7.27 -8.20
N ALA A 22 -18.50 -8.41 -8.90
CA ALA A 22 -17.72 -9.61 -8.54
C ALA A 22 -16.20 -9.36 -8.63
N GLN A 23 -15.75 -8.69 -9.70
CA GLN A 23 -14.35 -8.30 -9.89
C GLN A 23 -13.90 -7.31 -8.81
N VAL A 24 -14.74 -6.32 -8.48
CA VAL A 24 -14.45 -5.35 -7.41
C VAL A 24 -14.26 -6.06 -6.07
N ARG A 25 -15.10 -7.04 -5.73
CA ARG A 25 -14.95 -7.85 -4.51
C ARG A 25 -13.65 -8.64 -4.51
N ALA A 26 -13.30 -9.28 -5.62
CA ALA A 26 -12.05 -10.03 -5.76
C ALA A 26 -10.81 -9.13 -5.62
N ILE A 27 -10.83 -7.94 -6.24
CA ILE A 27 -9.76 -6.92 -6.13
C ILE A 27 -9.61 -6.46 -4.68
N ARG A 28 -10.71 -6.12 -3.99
CA ARG A 28 -10.68 -5.71 -2.58
C ARG A 28 -10.12 -6.80 -1.67
N LYS A 29 -10.42 -8.08 -1.94
CA LYS A 29 -9.82 -9.20 -1.21
C LYS A 29 -8.30 -9.25 -1.38
N LYS A 30 -7.80 -9.02 -2.59
CA LYS A 30 -6.35 -8.94 -2.86
C LYS A 30 -5.68 -7.73 -2.20
N PHE A 31 -6.35 -6.58 -2.19
CA PHE A 31 -5.84 -5.38 -1.50
C PHE A 31 -5.58 -5.66 -0.02
N ILE A 32 -6.56 -6.25 0.67
CA ILE A 32 -6.47 -6.55 2.11
C ILE A 32 -5.39 -7.62 2.35
N HIS A 33 -5.39 -8.69 1.56
CA HIS A 33 -4.42 -9.78 1.71
C HIS A 33 -2.97 -9.30 1.59
N ILE A 34 -2.64 -8.49 0.59
CA ILE A 34 -1.27 -7.97 0.40
C ILE A 34 -0.94 -6.97 1.49
N ALA A 35 -1.85 -6.04 1.81
CA ALA A 35 -1.61 -5.07 2.87
C ALA A 35 -1.36 -5.74 4.23
N GLN A 36 -2.09 -6.81 4.56
CA GLN A 36 -1.89 -7.59 5.79
C GLN A 36 -0.54 -8.30 5.79
N ARG A 37 -0.17 -8.95 4.68
CA ARG A 37 1.12 -9.63 4.55
C ARG A 37 2.28 -8.65 4.71
N GLU A 38 2.20 -7.48 4.08
CA GLU A 38 3.24 -6.46 4.14
C GLU A 38 3.29 -5.71 5.48
N SER A 39 2.20 -5.70 6.24
CA SER A 39 2.13 -5.12 7.58
C SER A 39 2.75 -5.98 8.68
N ASN A 40 3.20 -7.20 8.36
CA ASN A 40 3.88 -8.08 9.31
C ASN A 40 5.36 -7.69 9.48
N CYS A 41 5.60 -6.44 9.88
CA CYS A 41 6.91 -5.86 10.10
C CYS A 41 6.82 -4.69 11.09
N ASP A 42 7.97 -4.23 11.56
CA ASP A 42 8.05 -3.08 12.46
C ASP A 42 7.70 -1.76 11.75
N LEU A 43 7.40 -0.72 12.54
CA LEU A 43 6.95 0.57 12.02
C LEU A 43 7.98 1.22 11.10
N ASN A 44 9.27 1.16 11.45
CA ASN A 44 10.34 1.75 10.65
C ASN A 44 10.48 1.05 9.28
N GLU A 45 10.41 -0.28 9.26
CA GLU A 45 10.42 -1.06 8.02
C GLU A 45 9.19 -0.77 7.15
N LEU A 46 8.01 -0.63 7.79
CA LEU A 46 6.77 -0.33 7.08
C LEU A 46 6.82 1.06 6.41
N VAL A 47 7.41 2.05 7.09
CA VAL A 47 7.65 3.39 6.52
C VAL A 47 8.62 3.32 5.35
N ASN A 48 9.70 2.54 5.47
CA ASN A 48 10.65 2.31 4.37
C ASN A 48 9.99 1.66 3.14
N LYS A 49 8.94 0.86 3.32
CA LYS A 49 8.13 0.32 2.20
C LYS A 49 7.17 1.34 1.59
N PHE A 50 6.72 2.33 2.36
CA PHE A 50 5.79 3.37 1.89
C PHE A 50 6.46 4.39 0.97
N ILE A 51 7.69 4.81 1.27
CA ILE A 51 8.44 5.81 0.48
C ILE A 51 8.54 5.43 -1.01
N PRO A 52 8.97 4.20 -1.39
CA PRO A 52 9.03 3.77 -2.79
C PRO A 52 7.70 3.23 -3.36
N GLU A 53 6.61 3.28 -2.57
CA GLU A 53 5.28 2.78 -2.93
C GLU A 53 5.23 1.29 -3.34
N ILE A 54 6.07 0.45 -2.72
CA ILE A 54 6.22 -0.98 -3.10
C ILE A 54 4.88 -1.72 -3.00
N ILE A 55 4.12 -1.46 -1.93
CA ILE A 55 2.84 -2.14 -1.67
C ILE A 55 1.82 -1.81 -2.77
N GLY A 56 1.78 -0.56 -3.25
CA GLY A 56 0.88 -0.14 -4.33
C GLY A 56 1.18 -0.87 -5.64
N LYS A 57 2.46 -0.92 -6.02
CA LYS A 57 2.96 -1.60 -7.22
C LYS A 57 2.69 -3.11 -7.18
N GLU A 58 2.86 -3.73 -6.01
CA GLU A 58 2.59 -5.15 -5.86
C GLU A 58 1.09 -5.47 -5.99
N ILE A 59 0.22 -4.63 -5.42
CA ILE A 59 -1.22 -4.77 -5.59
C ILE A 59 -1.61 -4.61 -7.06
N GLU A 60 -1.04 -3.65 -7.78
CA GLU A 60 -1.26 -3.48 -9.22
C GLU A 60 -0.91 -4.76 -9.99
N LYS A 61 0.28 -5.32 -9.75
CA LYS A 61 0.73 -6.57 -10.38
C LYS A 61 -0.20 -7.74 -10.06
N ALA A 62 -0.56 -7.93 -8.80
CA ALA A 62 -1.39 -9.06 -8.36
C ALA A 62 -2.84 -8.99 -8.85
N THR A 63 -3.32 -7.81 -9.23
CA THR A 63 -4.70 -7.60 -9.69
C THR A 63 -4.86 -7.58 -11.21
N GLN A 64 -3.76 -7.54 -11.99
CA GLN A 64 -3.80 -7.57 -13.46
C GLN A 64 -4.60 -8.74 -14.03
N GLY A 65 -4.55 -9.92 -13.39
CA GLY A 65 -5.31 -11.11 -13.81
C GLY A 65 -6.83 -11.00 -13.62
N ILE A 66 -7.31 -10.06 -12.78
CA ILE A 66 -8.75 -9.82 -12.54
C ILE A 66 -9.23 -8.67 -13.41
N TYR A 67 -8.58 -7.51 -13.27
CA TYR A 67 -8.87 -6.30 -14.03
C TYR A 67 -7.65 -5.36 -13.96
N PRO A 68 -7.23 -4.73 -15.07
CA PRO A 68 -6.09 -3.81 -15.04
C PRO A 68 -6.41 -2.57 -14.20
N LEU A 69 -5.55 -2.26 -13.25
CA LEU A 69 -5.64 -1.06 -12.41
C LEU A 69 -4.53 -0.06 -12.77
N GLN A 70 -4.71 1.17 -12.32
CA GLN A 70 -3.72 2.25 -12.34
C GLN A 70 -3.85 3.08 -11.07
N ASN A 71 -2.81 3.84 -10.73
CA ASN A 71 -2.81 4.78 -9.61
C ASN A 71 -3.21 4.08 -8.30
N VAL A 72 -2.55 2.96 -8.00
CA VAL A 72 -2.81 2.17 -6.80
C VAL A 72 -1.91 2.67 -5.67
N PHE A 73 -2.50 3.33 -4.69
CA PHE A 73 -1.77 4.00 -3.62
C PHE A 73 -2.31 3.69 -2.24
N ILE A 74 -1.43 3.75 -1.24
CA ILE A 74 -1.84 3.83 0.15
C ILE A 74 -2.19 5.29 0.44
N ARG A 75 -3.47 5.64 0.38
CA ARG A 75 -3.95 7.02 0.55
C ARG A 75 -3.85 7.53 1.98
N LYS A 76 -4.01 6.64 2.97
CA LYS A 76 -3.98 7.00 4.39
C LYS A 76 -3.60 5.82 5.25
N VAL A 77 -2.69 6.05 6.19
CA VAL A 77 -2.38 5.16 7.31
C VAL A 77 -2.87 5.83 8.59
N LYS A 78 -3.41 5.05 9.53
CA LYS A 78 -3.84 5.53 10.84
C LYS A 78 -3.23 4.64 11.91
N THR A 79 -2.61 5.24 12.91
CA THR A 79 -2.24 4.57 14.16
C THR A 79 -3.48 4.48 15.05
N LEU A 80 -3.93 3.26 15.37
CA LEU A 80 -5.10 3.05 16.23
C LEU A 80 -4.71 3.01 17.71
N ARG A 81 -3.52 2.50 18.00
CA ARG A 81 -2.94 2.44 19.34
C ARG A 81 -1.50 2.90 19.21
N ALA A 82 -1.17 3.99 19.90
CA ALA A 82 0.22 4.40 20.01
C ALA A 82 0.91 3.48 21.03
N PRO A 83 2.14 3.00 20.74
CA PRO A 83 2.95 2.36 21.77
C PRO A 83 3.24 3.37 22.88
N LYS A 84 3.49 2.88 24.10
CA LYS A 84 3.99 3.76 25.17
C LYS A 84 5.30 4.40 24.71
N VAL A 85 5.46 5.67 25.02
CA VAL A 85 6.67 6.43 24.64
C VAL A 85 7.86 5.78 25.35
N ASP A 86 8.78 5.29 24.54
CA ASP A 86 10.06 4.74 24.98
C ASP A 86 11.15 5.66 24.42
N VAL A 87 11.87 6.33 25.32
CA VAL A 87 12.87 7.33 24.97
C VAL A 87 14.03 6.68 24.19
N GLY A 88 14.36 5.42 24.47
CA GLY A 88 15.40 4.69 23.73
C GLY A 88 15.03 4.48 22.26
N LYS A 89 13.83 3.96 22.00
CA LYS A 89 13.32 3.76 20.62
C LYS A 89 13.13 5.07 19.85
N LEU A 90 12.83 6.15 20.57
CA LEU A 90 12.69 7.49 19.98
C LEU A 90 14.07 8.02 19.52
N LEU A 91 15.09 7.91 20.37
CA LEU A 91 16.46 8.30 20.06
C LEU A 91 17.03 7.51 18.87
N GLU A 92 16.80 6.20 18.82
CA GLU A 92 17.16 5.34 17.69
C GLU A 92 16.55 5.83 16.36
N SER A 93 15.30 6.32 16.41
CA SER A 93 14.58 6.81 15.24
C SER A 93 14.94 8.25 14.84
N HIS A 94 15.65 9.01 15.66
CA HIS A 94 15.96 10.44 15.44
C HIS A 94 17.44 10.73 15.15
N GLY A 95 18.37 9.78 15.34
CA GLY A 95 19.80 10.08 15.19
C GLY A 95 20.74 8.87 15.10
N GLY A 96 20.32 7.77 14.47
CA GLY A 96 21.24 6.64 14.24
C GLY A 96 22.48 7.06 13.43
N ALA A 97 23.65 6.98 14.07
CA ALA A 97 25.04 7.16 13.59
C ALA A 97 25.68 8.58 13.58
N ASP A 98 24.96 9.66 13.30
CA ASP A 98 25.62 10.99 13.08
C ASP A 98 25.50 11.99 14.25
N ALA A 99 24.78 11.64 15.32
CA ALA A 99 24.56 12.53 16.47
C ALA A 99 25.46 12.24 17.69
N VAL A 100 26.39 11.28 17.58
CA VAL A 100 27.31 10.85 18.66
C VAL A 100 28.79 10.97 18.25
N SER A 101 29.08 11.67 17.15
CA SER A 101 30.46 12.02 16.73
C SER A 101 30.78 13.48 17.00
#